data_AF-A0A5K1DZL3-F1
#
_entry.id   AF-A0A5K1DZL3-F1
#
_cell.length_a   1.000
_cell.length_b   1.000
_cell.length_c   1.000
_cell.angle_alpha   90.00
_cell.angle_beta   90.00
_cell.angle_gamma   90.00
#
_symmetry.space_group_name_H-M   'P 1'
#
loop_
_entity.id
_entity.type
_entity.pdbx_description
1 polymer ?
#
loop_
_entity_poly.entity_id
_entity_poly.type
_entity_poly.pdbx_seq_one_letter_code
_entity_poly.pdbx_strand_id
1 'polypeptide(L)' 'CHHYRRRCRIRAPCCNEIFDCRHCHNEVK' A
#
# COMPACT_ATOMS: atom_id res chain seq x y z
N CYS A 1 -0.77 0.53 8.29
CA CYS A 1 -2.20 0.23 8.03
C CYS A 1 -2.77 -0.84 8.97
N HIS A 2 -4.09 -0.98 9.02
CA HIS A 2 -4.78 -2.01 9.83
C HIS A 2 -4.44 -3.46 9.41
N HIS A 3 -3.93 -3.65 8.19
CA HIS A 3 -3.54 -4.98 7.67
C HIS A 3 -2.23 -5.51 8.25
N TYR A 4 -1.24 -4.63 8.47
CA TYR A 4 0.10 -5.04 8.91
C TYR A 4 0.69 -4.04 9.89
N ARG A 5 1.30 -4.52 10.98
CA ARG A 5 2.04 -3.71 11.97
C ARG A 5 3.48 -3.38 11.55
N ARG A 6 3.72 -3.19 10.26
CA ARG A 6 5.04 -2.82 9.72
C ARG A 6 5.09 -1.33 9.37
N ARG A 7 6.28 -0.73 9.44
CA ARG A 7 6.51 0.67 9.03
C ARG A 7 6.91 0.82 7.55
N CYS A 8 7.20 -0.29 6.88
CA CYS A 8 7.57 -0.27 5.46
C CYS A 8 6.35 0.03 4.59
N ARG A 9 6.52 0.95 3.64
CA ARG A 9 5.57 1.27 2.58
C ARG A 9 6.04 0.66 1.26
N ILE A 10 5.10 0.35 0.37
CA ILE A 10 5.37 -0.17 -0.97
C ILE A 10 5.09 0.91 -2.02
N ARG A 11 5.87 0.93 -3.09
CA ARG A 11 5.54 1.70 -4.29
C ARG A 11 4.82 0.79 -5.26
N ALA A 12 3.59 1.14 -5.65
CA ALA A 12 2.81 0.34 -6.58
C ALA A 12 3.28 0.61 -8.02
N PRO A 13 3.69 -0.42 -8.80
CA PRO A 13 4.20 -0.21 -10.16
C PRO A 13 3.12 0.21 -11.17
N CYS A 14 1.83 -0.01 -10.86
CA CYS A 14 0.71 0.30 -11.76
C CYS A 14 0.31 1.79 -11.77
N CYS A 15 0.58 2.53 -10.69
CA CYS A 15 0.28 3.97 -10.58
C CYS A 15 1.45 4.80 -10.07
N ASN A 16 2.59 4.16 -9.74
CA ASN A 16 3.78 4.77 -9.16
C ASN A 16 3.57 5.46 -7.80
N GLU A 17 2.42 5.26 -7.15
CA GLU A 17 2.08 5.82 -5.84
C GLU A 17 2.60 4.95 -4.68
N ILE A 18 2.67 5.53 -3.48
CA ILE A 18 3.18 4.86 -2.27
C ILE A 18 2.02 4.49 -1.35
N PHE A 19 1.93 3.21 -1.00
CA PHE A 19 0.90 2.67 -0.11
C PHE A 19 1.52 1.93 1.08
N ASP A 20 0.79 1.84 2.18
CA ASP A 20 1.20 1.02 3.33
C ASP A 20 1.29 -0.48 2.97
N CYS A 21 0.38 -0.96 2.11
CA CYS A 21 0.38 -2.32 1.60
C CYS A 21 -0.47 -2.47 0.34
N ARG A 22 -0.47 -3.69 -0.22
CA ARG A 22 -1.25 -4.03 -1.42
C ARG A 22 -2.76 -3.98 -1.17
N HIS A 23 -3.23 -4.31 0.03
CA HIS A 23 -4.65 -4.18 0.39
C HIS A 23 -5.08 -2.72 0.40
N CYS A 24 -4.31 -1.84 1.06
CA CYS A 24 -4.56 -0.41 1.03
C CYS A 24 -4.53 0.18 -0.39
N HIS A 25 -3.66 -0.32 -1.26
CA HIS A 25 -3.71 0.04 -2.68
C HIS A 25 -5.04 -0.39 -3.33
N ASN A 26 -5.47 -1.63 -3.14
CA ASN A 26 -6.70 -2.17 -3.73
C ASN A 26 -8.01 -1.69 -3.08
N GLU A 27 -7.97 -1.05 -1.92
CA GLU A 27 -9.17 -0.44 -1.29
C GLU A 27 -9.37 1.01 -1.74
N VAL A 28 -8.27 1.71 -2.05
CA VAL A 28 -8.29 3.10 -2.51
C VAL A 28 -8.54 3.19 -4.02
N LYS A 29 -8.13 2.16 -4.77
CA LYS A 29 -8.41 1.99 -6.20
C LYS A 29 -9.50 0.96 -6.43
#